data_AF-A0A8C2A691-F1
#
_entry.id   AF-A0A8C2A691-F1
#
_cell.length_a   1.000
_cell.length_b   1.000
_cell.length_c   1.000
_cell.angle_alpha   90.00
_cell.angle_beta   90.00
_cell.angle_gamma   90.00
#
_symmetry.space_group_name_H-M   'P 1'
#
loop_
_entity.id
_entity.type
_entity.pdbx_description
1 polymer ?
#
loop_
_entity_poly.entity_id
_entity_poly.type
_entity_poly.pdbx_seq_one_letter_code
_entity_poly.pdbx_strand_id
1 'polypeptide(L)'
;SMASTTCTRFTDEYQLYEELGKGAFSVVRRCMKISTGQEYAAKIINTKKLSARDHQKLEREARICRLLKHPNIVRLHDSISEEGVHYLVFDLVTGGELFEDIVAREYYSEADASHCIQQILESVNHCHLNGIVHRDLKPENLLLASKLKGAAVKLADFGLAIEVQGDQQAWFGFAGTPGYLSPEVLRKEPYGKPVDMWACGVILYILLVGYPPFWDEDQHRLYQQIKAGAYDFPSPEWDTVTPEAKDLINKMLTINPAKRITAAEALKHPWICQRSTVASMMHRQETVECLKKFNARRKLKVRNREPQTTVIHNPTDGNKVLIFCAVLHFFFFSLCGSARKQEIIKVTELLIEAINNGDFEAYTKICDPGLTSFEPEALGNLVEGTEFHRFYFENSLSKGHKPIHTILLNPHVHLIGEDAACIAYIRLTQYMDVSNMPRTMQSEETRVWHRRDGKWQNIHFHRSGSPTVPTK
;
A
#
# COMPACT_ATOMS: atom_id res chain seq x y z
N SER A 1 36.20 29.06 -18.85
CA SER A 1 34.86 29.48 -19.31
C SER A 1 33.83 28.77 -18.45
N MET A 2 32.83 29.49 -17.94
CA MET A 2 31.70 28.86 -17.25
C MET A 2 30.88 28.11 -18.30
N ALA A 3 30.82 26.78 -18.19
CA ALA A 3 29.89 26.00 -18.97
C ALA A 3 28.47 26.38 -18.52
N SER A 4 27.69 26.92 -19.44
CA SER A 4 26.25 27.15 -19.27
C SER A 4 25.59 25.80 -18.98
N THR A 5 25.12 25.60 -17.75
CA THR A 5 24.23 24.50 -17.41
C THR A 5 22.89 24.82 -18.06
N THR A 6 22.63 24.30 -19.26
CA THR A 6 21.29 24.30 -19.85
C THR A 6 20.35 23.63 -18.86
N CYS A 7 19.45 24.41 -18.27
CA CYS A 7 18.33 23.89 -17.49
C CYS A 7 17.39 23.19 -18.49
N THR A 8 17.56 21.88 -18.68
CA THR A 8 16.71 21.12 -19.58
C THR A 8 15.38 20.86 -18.89
N ARG A 9 14.29 21.37 -19.48
CA ARG A 9 12.94 21.05 -19.02
C ARG A 9 12.61 19.63 -19.45
N PHE A 10 11.81 18.93 -18.65
CA PHE A 10 11.31 17.61 -18.98
C PHE A 10 10.66 17.59 -20.36
N THR A 11 9.85 18.61 -20.69
CA THR A 11 9.13 18.71 -21.96
C THR A 11 10.02 18.96 -23.18
N ASP A 12 11.25 19.42 -22.98
CA ASP A 12 12.23 19.59 -24.06
C ASP A 12 12.89 18.25 -24.44
N GLU A 13 12.91 17.28 -23.52
CA GLU A 13 13.56 15.97 -23.71
C GLU A 13 12.58 14.79 -23.83
N TYR A 14 11.37 14.91 -23.23
CA TYR A 14 10.43 13.81 -23.06
C TYR A 14 8.98 14.23 -23.39
N GLN A 15 8.25 13.32 -24.03
CA GLN A 15 6.82 13.42 -24.27
C GLN A 15 6.03 12.51 -23.31
N LEU A 16 5.02 13.04 -22.61
CA LEU A 16 4.15 12.28 -21.71
C LEU A 16 2.97 11.62 -22.43
N TYR A 17 2.57 10.43 -21.96
CA TYR A 17 1.41 9.65 -22.42
C TYR A 17 0.51 9.22 -21.26
N GLU A 18 -0.16 8.08 -21.33
CA GLU A 18 -1.14 7.62 -20.33
C GLU A 18 -0.57 7.44 -18.92
N GLU A 19 -1.46 7.50 -17.93
CA GLU A 19 -1.16 7.16 -16.53
C GLU A 19 -1.01 5.65 -16.35
N LEU A 20 0.06 5.25 -15.69
CA LEU A 20 0.36 3.85 -15.32
C LEU A 20 0.01 3.56 -13.86
N GLY A 21 0.04 4.58 -13.00
CA GLY A 21 -0.32 4.45 -11.59
C GLY A 21 -0.27 5.79 -10.85
N LYS A 22 -0.83 5.82 -9.65
CA LYS A 22 -0.93 7.01 -8.80
C LYS A 22 -0.60 6.67 -7.35
N GLY A 23 0.17 7.56 -6.71
CA GLY A 23 0.47 7.54 -5.28
C GLY A 23 -0.02 8.83 -4.60
N ALA A 24 0.23 8.96 -3.29
CA ALA A 24 -0.26 10.09 -2.49
C ALA A 24 0.18 11.47 -3.02
N PHE A 25 1.44 11.59 -3.44
CA PHE A 25 2.03 12.86 -3.92
C PHE A 25 2.60 12.79 -5.34
N SER A 26 2.36 11.68 -6.03
CA SER A 26 2.97 11.42 -7.33
C SER A 26 2.04 10.69 -8.29
N VAL A 27 2.22 10.93 -9.58
CA VAL A 27 1.61 10.14 -10.65
C VAL A 27 2.71 9.52 -11.50
N VAL A 28 2.55 8.27 -11.92
CA VAL A 28 3.47 7.59 -12.83
C VAL A 28 2.81 7.56 -14.20
N ARG A 29 3.48 8.12 -15.22
CA ARG A 29 2.99 8.14 -16.60
C ARG A 29 4.02 7.52 -17.54
N ARG A 30 3.56 6.88 -18.62
CA ARG A 30 4.45 6.50 -19.71
C ARG A 30 5.00 7.76 -20.36
N CYS A 31 6.28 7.76 -20.73
CA CYS A 31 6.89 8.84 -21.48
C CYS A 31 7.87 8.30 -22.53
N MET A 32 8.20 9.11 -23.53
CA MET A 32 9.15 8.76 -24.59
C MET A 32 10.22 9.86 -24.70
N LYS A 33 11.49 9.46 -24.76
CA LYS A 33 12.59 10.41 -24.99
C LYS A 33 12.62 10.84 -26.45
N ILE A 34 12.40 12.13 -26.71
CA ILE A 34 12.17 12.70 -28.04
C ILE A 34 13.33 12.38 -29.00
N SER A 35 14.57 12.50 -28.52
CA SER A 35 15.78 12.30 -29.35
C SER A 35 16.03 10.86 -29.78
N THR A 36 15.45 9.87 -29.09
CA THR A 36 15.76 8.44 -29.32
C THR A 36 14.54 7.59 -29.65
N GLY A 37 13.33 8.08 -29.36
CA GLY A 37 12.10 7.28 -29.43
C GLY A 37 11.97 6.22 -28.33
N GLN A 38 12.92 6.14 -27.38
CA GLN A 38 12.91 5.13 -26.32
C GLN A 38 11.85 5.46 -25.26
N GLU A 39 11.09 4.46 -24.82
CA GLU A 39 10.04 4.60 -23.80
C GLU A 39 10.52 4.35 -22.37
N TYR A 40 9.91 5.06 -21.43
CA TYR A 40 10.22 5.09 -20.00
C TYR A 40 8.94 5.30 -19.16
N ALA A 41 9.06 5.12 -17.83
CA ALA A 41 8.05 5.52 -16.86
C ALA A 41 8.52 6.78 -16.11
N ALA A 42 7.78 7.88 -16.21
CA ALA A 42 8.06 9.10 -15.46
C ALA A 42 7.19 9.13 -14.19
N LYS A 43 7.84 9.06 -13.02
CA LYS A 43 7.23 9.37 -11.73
C LYS A 43 7.28 10.89 -11.53
N ILE A 44 6.13 11.53 -11.64
CA ILE A 44 5.92 12.97 -11.56
C ILE A 44 5.46 13.31 -10.15
N ILE A 45 6.27 14.06 -9.41
CA ILE A 45 6.08 14.32 -7.99
C ILE A 45 5.79 15.80 -7.81
N ASN A 46 4.66 16.13 -7.16
CA ASN A 46 4.30 17.52 -6.91
C ASN A 46 5.06 18.02 -5.66
N THR A 47 6.16 18.74 -5.86
CA THR A 47 7.02 19.20 -4.77
C THR A 47 6.37 20.31 -3.95
N LYS A 48 5.40 21.07 -4.50
CA LYS A 48 4.65 22.08 -3.73
C LYS A 48 3.82 21.48 -2.59
N LYS A 49 3.46 20.19 -2.68
CA LYS A 49 2.69 19.46 -1.66
C LYS A 49 3.56 18.75 -0.62
N LEU A 50 4.89 18.77 -0.79
CA LEU A 50 5.80 18.03 0.08
C LEU A 50 6.23 18.87 1.29
N SER A 51 6.27 18.23 2.46
CA SER A 51 6.95 18.81 3.62
C SER A 51 8.46 18.88 3.39
N ALA A 52 9.19 19.63 4.23
CA ALA A 52 10.67 19.63 4.19
C ALA A 52 11.25 18.23 4.39
N ARG A 53 10.59 17.40 5.21
CA ARG A 53 10.98 16.00 5.44
C ARG A 53 10.78 15.14 4.19
N ASP A 54 9.71 15.38 3.42
CA ASP A 54 9.42 14.59 2.22
C ASP A 54 10.33 14.99 1.04
N HIS A 55 10.75 16.26 0.98
CA HIS A 55 11.84 16.67 0.07
C HIS A 55 13.14 15.90 0.32
N GLN A 56 13.55 15.75 1.60
CA GLN A 56 14.73 14.96 1.94
C GLN A 56 14.59 13.47 1.57
N LYS A 57 13.39 12.90 1.70
CA LYS A 57 13.11 11.53 1.26
C LYS A 57 13.24 11.40 -0.25
N LEU A 58 12.73 12.38 -1.01
CA LEU A 58 12.82 12.41 -2.47
C LEU A 58 14.27 12.46 -2.95
N GLU A 59 15.09 13.35 -2.38
CA GLU A 59 16.52 13.44 -2.71
C GLU A 59 17.26 12.13 -2.41
N ARG A 60 16.91 11.48 -1.29
CA ARG A 60 17.45 10.15 -0.95
C ARG A 60 17.01 9.09 -1.94
N GLU A 61 15.73 9.03 -2.30
CA GLU A 61 15.20 8.08 -3.29
C GLU A 61 15.92 8.23 -4.63
N ALA A 62 16.05 9.46 -5.15
CA ALA A 62 16.75 9.74 -6.39
C ALA A 62 18.23 9.31 -6.34
N ARG A 63 18.92 9.58 -5.23
CA ARG A 63 20.32 9.18 -5.02
C ARG A 63 20.48 7.65 -5.00
N ILE A 64 19.64 6.96 -4.22
CA ILE A 64 19.67 5.50 -4.11
C ILE A 64 19.40 4.86 -5.46
N CYS A 65 18.34 5.27 -6.16
CA CYS A 65 17.97 4.72 -7.45
C CYS A 65 19.04 4.98 -8.55
N ARG A 66 19.82 6.06 -8.43
CA ARG A 66 20.95 6.34 -9.34
C ARG A 66 22.16 5.44 -9.09
N LEU A 67 22.36 4.99 -7.85
CA LEU A 67 23.42 4.06 -7.45
C LEU A 67 23.12 2.63 -7.93
N LEU A 68 21.88 2.18 -7.76
CA LEU A 68 21.49 0.80 -8.01
C LEU A 68 21.35 0.49 -9.51
N LYS A 69 22.23 -0.38 -10.02
CA LYS A 69 22.24 -0.81 -11.43
C LYS A 69 22.28 -2.33 -11.49
N HIS A 70 21.11 -2.93 -11.60
CA HIS A 70 20.95 -4.39 -11.59
C HIS A 70 19.82 -4.82 -12.54
N PRO A 71 19.93 -5.94 -13.27
CA PRO A 71 18.88 -6.42 -14.18
C PRO A 71 17.51 -6.58 -13.49
N ASN A 72 17.50 -7.03 -12.24
CA ASN A 72 16.31 -7.22 -11.42
C ASN A 72 15.91 -6.00 -10.56
N ILE A 73 16.39 -4.80 -10.88
CA ILE A 73 15.94 -3.55 -10.27
C ILE A 73 15.44 -2.62 -11.38
N VAL A 74 14.35 -1.89 -11.13
CA VAL A 74 13.88 -0.83 -12.04
C VAL A 74 14.87 0.34 -12.00
N ARG A 75 15.58 0.56 -13.10
CA ARG A 75 16.67 1.55 -13.15
C ARG A 75 16.13 2.97 -13.29
N LEU A 76 16.75 3.92 -12.57
CA LEU A 76 16.58 5.35 -12.82
C LEU A 76 17.55 5.80 -13.92
N HIS A 77 17.00 6.43 -14.96
CA HIS A 77 17.75 7.01 -16.09
C HIS A 77 17.99 8.48 -15.90
N ASP A 78 16.97 9.22 -15.43
CA ASP A 78 17.04 10.67 -15.29
C ASP A 78 16.29 11.20 -14.07
N SER A 79 16.69 12.37 -13.60
CA SER A 79 16.08 13.09 -12.48
C SER A 79 16.09 14.58 -12.78
N ILE A 80 14.92 15.12 -13.12
CA ILE A 80 14.74 16.50 -13.60
C ILE A 80 13.88 17.24 -12.57
N SER A 81 14.40 18.34 -12.04
CA SER A 81 13.69 19.20 -11.09
C SER A 81 13.24 20.47 -11.80
N GLU A 82 11.94 20.75 -11.74
CA GLU A 82 11.31 21.97 -12.25
C GLU A 82 10.58 22.73 -11.13
N GLU A 83 10.04 23.90 -11.43
CA GLU A 83 9.31 24.69 -10.45
C GLU A 83 8.04 23.96 -9.98
N GLY A 84 8.10 23.42 -8.76
CA GLY A 84 6.97 22.75 -8.11
C GLY A 84 6.71 21.30 -8.55
N VAL A 85 7.56 20.74 -9.41
CA VAL A 85 7.45 19.35 -9.88
C VAL A 85 8.85 18.72 -9.98
N HIS A 86 8.98 17.45 -9.59
CA HIS A 86 10.18 16.65 -9.81
C HIS A 86 9.82 15.41 -10.63
N TYR A 87 10.58 15.16 -11.69
CA TYR A 87 10.45 14.00 -12.55
C TYR A 87 11.57 12.98 -12.26
N LEU A 88 11.20 11.75 -11.95
CA LEU A 88 12.12 10.62 -11.91
C LEU A 88 11.79 9.68 -13.07
N VAL A 89 12.72 9.50 -14.00
CA VAL A 89 12.52 8.72 -15.24
C VAL A 89 13.13 7.33 -15.08
N PHE A 90 12.28 6.32 -15.03
CA PHE A 90 12.63 4.92 -14.78
C PHE A 90 12.47 4.03 -16.01
N ASP A 91 13.05 2.83 -15.98
CA ASP A 91 12.69 1.74 -16.90
C ASP A 91 11.15 1.62 -16.99
N LEU A 92 10.60 1.54 -18.20
CA LEU A 92 9.22 1.15 -18.39
C LEU A 92 9.10 -0.37 -18.24
N VAL A 93 8.32 -0.82 -17.25
CA VAL A 93 7.98 -2.23 -17.06
C VAL A 93 6.51 -2.46 -17.40
N THR A 94 6.23 -3.47 -18.23
CA THR A 94 4.89 -3.68 -18.82
C THR A 94 4.25 -5.02 -18.45
N GLY A 95 4.95 -5.85 -17.68
CA GLY A 95 4.46 -7.17 -17.25
C GLY A 95 3.47 -7.12 -16.09
N GLY A 96 3.33 -5.99 -15.41
CA GLY A 96 2.49 -5.85 -14.23
C GLY A 96 3.10 -6.46 -12.97
N GLU A 97 2.27 -6.73 -11.97
CA GLU A 97 2.71 -7.31 -10.68
C GLU A 97 2.93 -8.82 -10.81
N LEU A 98 4.05 -9.32 -10.26
CA LEU A 98 4.43 -10.74 -10.28
C LEU A 98 3.30 -11.66 -9.81
N PHE A 99 2.63 -11.28 -8.73
CA PHE A 99 1.57 -12.07 -8.12
C PHE A 99 0.32 -12.19 -9.00
N GLU A 100 0.07 -11.23 -9.90
CA GLU A 100 -1.05 -11.30 -10.84
C GLU A 100 -0.73 -12.24 -12.00
N ASP A 101 0.53 -12.20 -12.47
CA ASP A 101 1.00 -13.11 -13.51
C ASP A 101 0.96 -14.56 -13.04
N ILE A 102 1.39 -14.86 -11.81
CA ILE A 102 1.31 -16.21 -11.24
C ILE A 102 -0.12 -16.76 -11.30
N VAL A 103 -1.12 -15.93 -10.99
CA VAL A 103 -2.54 -16.32 -11.01
C VAL A 103 -3.05 -16.59 -12.43
N ALA A 104 -2.43 -15.98 -13.44
CA ALA A 104 -2.79 -16.16 -14.84
C ALA A 104 -2.10 -17.37 -15.51
N ARG A 105 -1.15 -18.02 -14.83
CA ARG A 105 -0.44 -19.18 -15.37
C ARG A 105 -1.31 -20.44 -15.26
N GLU A 106 -1.26 -21.25 -16.32
CA GLU A 106 -1.85 -22.60 -16.33
C GLU A 106 -1.10 -23.56 -15.39
N TYR A 107 0.20 -23.33 -15.22
CA TYR A 107 1.09 -24.17 -14.42
C TYR A 107 1.96 -23.31 -13.48
N TYR A 108 2.05 -23.72 -12.21
CA TYR A 108 2.86 -23.07 -11.19
C TYR A 108 3.34 -24.09 -10.15
N SER A 109 4.66 -24.13 -9.92
CA SER A 109 5.35 -25.12 -9.08
C SER A 109 6.30 -24.47 -8.06
N GLU A 110 6.91 -25.28 -7.18
CA GLU A 110 7.99 -24.79 -6.31
C GLU A 110 9.21 -24.34 -7.12
N ALA A 111 9.50 -24.98 -8.25
CA ALA A 111 10.59 -24.55 -9.12
C ALA A 111 10.35 -23.14 -9.68
N ASP A 112 9.11 -22.80 -10.01
CA ASP A 112 8.73 -21.44 -10.43
C ASP A 112 8.88 -20.44 -9.28
N ALA A 113 8.38 -20.79 -8.08
CA ALA A 113 8.54 -19.96 -6.88
C ALA A 113 10.02 -19.72 -6.53
N SER A 114 10.84 -20.77 -6.62
CA SER A 114 12.30 -20.74 -6.44
C SER A 114 12.96 -19.81 -7.45
N HIS A 115 12.51 -19.81 -8.72
CA HIS A 115 13.00 -18.90 -9.74
C HIS A 115 12.65 -17.43 -9.48
N CYS A 116 11.42 -17.17 -9.01
CA CYS A 116 11.00 -15.84 -8.61
C CYS A 116 11.81 -15.31 -7.42
N ILE A 117 11.92 -16.09 -6.33
CA ILE A 117 12.63 -15.63 -5.13
C ILE A 117 14.13 -15.50 -5.37
N GLN A 118 14.73 -16.28 -6.27
CA GLN A 118 16.13 -16.12 -6.66
C GLN A 118 16.37 -14.70 -7.22
N GLN A 119 15.56 -14.26 -8.19
CA GLN A 119 15.70 -12.93 -8.79
C GLN A 119 15.46 -11.80 -7.77
N ILE A 120 14.53 -12.01 -6.84
CA ILE A 120 14.30 -11.09 -5.72
C ILE A 120 15.56 -11.02 -4.84
N LEU A 121 16.10 -12.16 -4.43
CA LEU A 121 17.31 -12.22 -3.62
C LEU A 121 18.54 -11.63 -4.32
N GLU A 122 18.69 -11.80 -5.64
CA GLU A 122 19.75 -11.16 -6.43
C GLU A 122 19.64 -9.62 -6.36
N SER A 123 18.42 -9.09 -6.50
CA SER A 123 18.17 -7.65 -6.36
C SER A 123 18.44 -7.14 -4.94
N VAL A 124 18.00 -7.87 -3.91
CA VAL A 124 18.21 -7.52 -2.49
C VAL A 124 19.68 -7.60 -2.12
N ASN A 125 20.39 -8.64 -2.57
CA ASN A 125 21.82 -8.78 -2.37
C ASN A 125 22.59 -7.62 -3.01
N HIS A 126 22.21 -7.18 -4.22
CA HIS A 126 22.80 -6.02 -4.86
C HIS A 126 22.56 -4.73 -4.05
N CYS A 127 21.35 -4.52 -3.52
CA CYS A 127 21.09 -3.42 -2.58
C CYS A 127 22.01 -3.49 -1.36
N HIS A 128 22.08 -4.65 -0.71
CA HIS A 128 22.86 -4.85 0.53
C HIS A 128 24.36 -4.64 0.33
N LEU A 129 24.92 -5.07 -0.82
CA LEU A 129 26.31 -4.83 -1.19
C LEU A 129 26.62 -3.34 -1.41
N ASN A 130 25.63 -2.56 -1.85
CA ASN A 130 25.73 -1.11 -2.02
C ASN A 130 25.33 -0.34 -0.75
N GLY A 131 25.18 -1.02 0.40
CA GLY A 131 24.80 -0.38 1.66
C GLY A 131 23.37 0.17 1.65
N ILE A 132 22.47 -0.40 0.84
CA ILE A 132 21.06 0.01 0.77
C ILE A 132 20.17 -1.03 1.43
N VAL A 133 19.21 -0.59 2.23
CA VAL A 133 18.13 -1.41 2.81
C VAL A 133 16.80 -0.90 2.29
N HIS A 134 15.96 -1.77 1.73
CA HIS A 134 14.72 -1.36 1.06
C HIS A 134 13.60 -1.02 2.05
N ARG A 135 13.43 -1.84 3.10
CA ARG A 135 12.44 -1.68 4.20
C ARG A 135 10.95 -1.77 3.83
N ASP A 136 10.61 -2.06 2.58
CA ASP A 136 9.22 -2.17 2.14
C ASP A 136 9.08 -3.18 0.99
N LEU A 137 9.77 -4.32 1.12
CA LEU A 137 9.58 -5.45 0.22
C LEU A 137 8.20 -6.06 0.43
N LYS A 138 7.42 -6.11 -0.65
CA LYS A 138 6.04 -6.59 -0.68
C LYS A 138 5.60 -6.88 -2.13
N PRO A 139 4.51 -7.63 -2.35
CA PRO A 139 3.99 -7.96 -3.68
C PRO A 139 3.85 -6.77 -4.64
N GLU A 140 3.40 -5.61 -4.16
CA GLU A 140 3.23 -4.38 -4.94
C GLU A 140 4.53 -3.92 -5.62
N ASN A 141 5.66 -4.19 -4.98
CA ASN A 141 6.98 -3.70 -5.38
C ASN A 141 7.75 -4.73 -6.23
N LEU A 142 7.09 -5.83 -6.62
CA LEU A 142 7.65 -6.92 -7.42
C LEU A 142 6.96 -6.96 -8.77
N LEU A 143 7.59 -6.34 -9.77
CA LEU A 143 7.04 -6.17 -11.11
C LEU A 143 7.70 -7.13 -12.10
N LEU A 144 7.03 -7.39 -13.22
CA LEU A 144 7.61 -8.13 -14.34
C LEU A 144 8.03 -7.17 -15.44
N ALA A 145 9.22 -7.39 -16.01
CA ALA A 145 9.77 -6.56 -17.07
C ALA A 145 8.83 -6.44 -18.28
N SER A 146 8.18 -7.53 -18.67
CA SER A 146 7.22 -7.60 -19.77
C SER A 146 6.22 -8.75 -19.56
N LYS A 147 5.25 -8.87 -20.47
CA LYS A 147 4.29 -10.00 -20.49
C LYS A 147 4.84 -11.25 -21.20
N LEU A 148 6.10 -11.21 -21.65
CA LEU A 148 6.71 -12.36 -22.33
C LEU A 148 6.97 -13.48 -21.34
N LYS A 149 6.81 -14.73 -21.78
CA LYS A 149 7.13 -15.91 -20.96
C LYS A 149 8.60 -15.85 -20.52
N GLY A 150 8.83 -15.96 -19.22
CA GLY A 150 10.18 -15.87 -18.64
C GLY A 150 10.69 -14.43 -18.45
N ALA A 151 9.81 -13.42 -18.49
CA ALA A 151 10.20 -12.06 -18.15
C ALA A 151 10.81 -11.97 -16.74
N ALA A 152 11.85 -11.15 -16.62
CA ALA A 152 12.56 -10.97 -15.36
C ALA A 152 11.69 -10.27 -14.30
N VAL A 153 11.84 -10.70 -13.05
CA VAL A 153 11.29 -10.00 -11.88
C VAL A 153 12.16 -8.77 -11.63
N LYS A 154 11.52 -7.61 -11.44
CA LYS A 154 12.17 -6.33 -11.16
C LYS A 154 11.61 -5.73 -9.86
N LEU A 155 12.52 -5.44 -8.94
CA LEU A 155 12.24 -4.71 -7.72
C LEU A 155 12.04 -3.21 -8.02
N ALA A 156 10.95 -2.65 -7.51
CA ALA A 156 10.54 -1.27 -7.71
C ALA A 156 10.29 -0.55 -6.37
N ASP A 157 10.17 0.79 -6.43
CA ASP A 157 9.81 1.70 -5.33
C ASP A 157 10.75 1.71 -4.11
N PHE A 158 11.75 2.61 -4.16
CA PHE A 158 12.72 2.82 -3.09
C PHE A 158 12.36 4.01 -2.17
N GLY A 159 11.10 4.46 -2.14
CA GLY A 159 10.69 5.65 -1.36
C GLY A 159 10.94 5.53 0.15
N LEU A 160 10.98 4.30 0.68
CA LEU A 160 11.31 4.01 2.09
C LEU A 160 12.74 3.52 2.29
N ALA A 161 13.55 3.40 1.25
CA ALA A 161 14.90 2.89 1.34
C ALA A 161 15.84 3.82 2.13
N ILE A 162 16.89 3.24 2.70
CA ILE A 162 17.92 3.94 3.48
C ILE A 162 19.32 3.47 3.09
N GLU A 163 20.30 4.34 3.35
CA GLU A 163 21.72 4.02 3.29
C GLU A 163 22.21 3.62 4.68
N VAL A 164 23.00 2.54 4.75
CA VAL A 164 23.65 2.03 5.96
C VAL A 164 25.15 1.95 5.73
N GLN A 165 25.94 2.20 6.78
CA GLN A 165 27.39 2.11 6.72
C GLN A 165 27.86 0.70 7.08
N GLY A 166 28.35 -0.05 6.10
CA GLY A 166 28.78 -1.43 6.30
C GLY A 166 27.65 -2.29 6.87
N ASP A 167 27.88 -2.90 8.02
CA ASP A 167 26.90 -3.71 8.76
C ASP A 167 26.40 -3.03 10.05
N GLN A 168 26.65 -1.73 10.19
CA GLN A 168 26.15 -0.96 11.33
C GLN A 168 24.62 -0.94 11.35
N GLN A 169 24.06 -1.20 12.52
CA GLN A 169 22.62 -1.11 12.77
C GLN A 169 22.30 0.18 13.52
N ALA A 170 21.19 0.82 13.16
CA ALA A 170 20.71 2.01 13.84
C ALA A 170 19.18 2.04 13.86
N TRP A 171 18.61 2.94 14.63
CA TRP A 171 17.17 3.18 14.60
C TRP A 171 16.83 4.15 13.46
N PHE A 172 16.34 3.63 12.34
CA PHE A 172 15.96 4.43 11.17
C PHE A 172 14.46 4.82 11.15
N GLY A 173 13.79 4.66 12.29
CA GLY A 173 12.36 4.91 12.46
C GLY A 173 11.48 3.72 12.09
N PHE A 174 10.19 3.85 12.43
CA PHE A 174 9.16 2.86 12.11
C PHE A 174 8.62 3.12 10.69
N ALA A 175 8.90 2.21 9.76
CA ALA A 175 8.46 2.30 8.36
C ALA A 175 8.32 0.90 7.75
N GLY A 176 7.41 0.74 6.80
CA GLY A 176 7.13 -0.51 6.09
C GLY A 176 5.68 -0.94 6.22
N THR A 177 5.29 -1.95 5.43
CA THR A 177 3.92 -2.46 5.41
C THR A 177 3.68 -3.50 6.53
N PRO A 178 2.61 -3.37 7.36
CA PRO A 178 2.41 -4.16 8.59
C PRO A 178 2.71 -5.66 8.54
N GLY A 179 2.23 -6.38 7.53
CA GLY A 179 2.44 -7.85 7.40
C GLY A 179 3.85 -8.27 6.98
N TYR A 180 4.70 -7.32 6.60
CA TYR A 180 6.08 -7.56 6.16
C TYR A 180 7.12 -6.95 7.12
N LEU A 181 6.66 -6.28 8.19
CA LEU A 181 7.54 -5.72 9.21
C LEU A 181 8.26 -6.83 9.97
N SER A 182 9.55 -6.65 10.20
CA SER A 182 10.38 -7.56 11.00
C SER A 182 10.20 -7.35 12.51
N PRO A 183 10.44 -8.36 13.35
CA PRO A 183 10.30 -8.27 14.81
C PRO A 183 11.09 -7.11 15.44
N GLU A 184 12.34 -6.89 15.02
CA GLU A 184 13.23 -5.85 15.56
C GLU A 184 12.68 -4.43 15.32
N VAL A 185 12.04 -4.18 14.18
CA VAL A 185 11.38 -2.89 13.89
C VAL A 185 10.18 -2.69 14.81
N LEU A 186 9.38 -3.74 15.04
CA LEU A 186 8.22 -3.69 15.95
C LEU A 186 8.63 -3.55 17.42
N ARG A 187 9.80 -4.08 17.81
CA ARG A 187 10.40 -3.91 19.14
C ARG A 187 11.12 -2.58 19.32
N LYS A 188 11.22 -1.77 18.26
CA LYS A 188 11.95 -0.50 18.25
C LYS A 188 13.44 -0.65 18.53
N GLU A 189 14.01 -1.77 18.11
CA GLU A 189 15.44 -2.07 18.21
C GLU A 189 16.20 -1.48 17.01
N PRO A 190 17.50 -1.16 17.14
CA PRO A 190 18.34 -0.87 15.99
C PRO A 190 18.28 -2.00 14.96
N TYR A 191 18.22 -1.64 13.68
CA TYR A 191 18.09 -2.62 12.60
C TYR A 191 18.93 -2.23 11.38
N GLY A 192 18.99 -3.11 10.38
CA GLY A 192 19.73 -2.92 9.14
C GLY A 192 19.26 -3.89 8.06
N LYS A 193 20.19 -4.37 7.22
CA LYS A 193 19.94 -5.31 6.11
C LYS A 193 19.02 -6.51 6.44
N PRO A 194 19.05 -7.14 7.63
CA PRO A 194 18.22 -8.32 7.92
C PRO A 194 16.71 -8.10 7.83
N VAL A 195 16.20 -6.86 7.91
CA VAL A 195 14.76 -6.58 7.81
C VAL A 195 14.19 -6.95 6.43
N ASP A 196 14.99 -6.78 5.37
CA ASP A 196 14.62 -7.16 4.02
C ASP A 196 14.52 -8.68 3.88
N MET A 197 15.40 -9.42 4.57
CA MET A 197 15.40 -10.89 4.56
C MET A 197 14.17 -11.48 5.26
N TRP A 198 13.66 -10.82 6.31
CA TRP A 198 12.38 -11.18 6.91
C TRP A 198 11.24 -11.03 5.91
N ALA A 199 11.17 -9.88 5.22
CA ALA A 199 10.15 -9.64 4.21
C ALA A 199 10.25 -10.64 3.04
N CYS A 200 11.45 -11.04 2.61
CA CYS A 200 11.64 -12.13 1.66
C CYS A 200 11.07 -13.47 2.17
N GLY A 201 11.20 -13.79 3.46
CA GLY A 201 10.59 -14.98 4.06
C GLY A 201 9.07 -14.95 4.00
N VAL A 202 8.47 -13.80 4.31
CA VAL A 202 7.01 -13.58 4.18
C VAL A 202 6.56 -13.74 2.72
N ILE A 203 7.29 -13.14 1.77
CA ILE A 203 7.01 -13.24 0.34
C ILE A 203 7.13 -14.69 -0.14
N LEU A 204 8.18 -15.41 0.24
CA LEU A 204 8.40 -16.81 -0.13
C LEU A 204 7.28 -17.71 0.39
N TYR A 205 6.84 -17.50 1.63
CA TYR A 205 5.70 -18.21 2.19
C TYR A 205 4.45 -18.02 1.31
N ILE A 206 4.12 -16.78 0.94
CA ILE A 206 2.96 -16.48 0.08
C ILE A 206 3.16 -17.07 -1.32
N LEU A 207 4.37 -17.05 -1.88
CA LEU A 207 4.66 -17.66 -3.18
C LEU A 207 4.38 -19.17 -3.20
N LEU A 208 4.45 -19.87 -2.07
CA LEU A 208 4.24 -21.32 -2.02
C LEU A 208 2.80 -21.74 -1.76
N VAL A 209 2.05 -20.99 -0.96
CA VAL A 209 0.69 -21.38 -0.53
C VAL A 209 -0.40 -20.33 -0.74
N GLY A 210 -0.03 -19.13 -1.17
CA GLY A 210 -0.97 -18.09 -1.59
C GLY A 210 -1.64 -17.31 -0.46
N TYR A 211 -1.22 -17.49 0.79
CA TYR A 211 -1.67 -16.73 1.97
C TYR A 211 -0.48 -16.33 2.86
N PRO A 212 -0.58 -15.24 3.65
CA PRO A 212 0.54 -14.76 4.47
C PRO A 212 0.75 -15.61 5.74
N PRO A 213 2.00 -15.71 6.25
CA PRO A 213 2.33 -16.41 7.50
C PRO A 213 1.80 -15.71 8.75
N PHE A 214 1.60 -14.38 8.69
CA PHE A 214 1.09 -13.57 9.80
C PHE A 214 -0.11 -12.77 9.33
N TRP A 215 -1.23 -12.89 10.05
CA TRP A 215 -2.44 -12.14 9.72
C TRP A 215 -3.37 -12.05 10.93
N ASP A 216 -3.92 -10.86 11.15
CA ASP A 216 -5.03 -10.60 12.05
C ASP A 216 -5.77 -9.36 11.56
N GLU A 217 -7.06 -9.26 11.87
CA GLU A 217 -7.83 -8.03 11.65
C GLU A 217 -7.39 -6.92 12.61
N ASP A 218 -6.98 -7.30 13.83
CA ASP A 218 -6.40 -6.41 14.82
C ASP A 218 -4.89 -6.29 14.59
N GLN A 219 -4.46 -5.09 14.21
CA GLN A 219 -3.05 -4.78 13.95
C GLN A 219 -2.15 -5.04 15.17
N HIS A 220 -2.64 -4.86 16.39
CA HIS A 220 -1.87 -5.17 17.60
C HIS A 220 -1.61 -6.66 17.71
N ARG A 221 -2.62 -7.52 17.47
CA ARG A 221 -2.46 -8.98 17.48
C ARG A 221 -1.53 -9.46 16.37
N LEU A 222 -1.65 -8.89 15.16
CA LEU A 222 -0.71 -9.12 14.07
C LEU A 222 0.73 -8.84 14.51
N TYR A 223 0.97 -7.70 15.16
CA TYR A 223 2.31 -7.36 15.65
C TYR A 223 2.80 -8.30 16.75
N GLN A 224 1.92 -8.86 17.58
CA GLN A 224 2.32 -9.89 18.54
C GLN A 224 2.72 -11.19 17.86
N GLN A 225 1.96 -11.64 16.84
CA GLN A 225 2.32 -12.83 16.05
C GLN A 225 3.71 -12.68 15.42
N ILE A 226 3.96 -11.54 14.75
CA ILE A 226 5.25 -11.23 14.11
C ILE A 226 6.38 -11.23 15.16
N LYS A 227 6.22 -10.51 16.27
CA LYS A 227 7.24 -10.46 17.33
C LYS A 227 7.49 -11.83 17.97
N ALA A 228 6.49 -12.70 18.02
CA ALA A 228 6.64 -14.06 18.51
C ALA A 228 7.21 -15.03 17.46
N GLY A 229 7.30 -14.63 16.19
CA GLY A 229 7.58 -15.55 15.09
C GLY A 229 6.54 -16.67 15.00
N ALA A 230 5.29 -16.37 15.36
CA ALA A 230 4.20 -17.35 15.41
C ALA A 230 3.61 -17.56 14.02
N TYR A 231 4.25 -18.43 13.24
CA TYR A 231 3.74 -19.00 11.99
C TYR A 231 3.90 -20.52 12.04
N ASP A 232 3.14 -21.23 11.23
CA ASP A 232 3.20 -22.68 11.10
C ASP A 232 3.16 -23.11 9.62
N PHE A 233 3.14 -24.41 9.37
CA PHE A 233 3.02 -25.01 8.03
C PHE A 233 1.82 -25.96 8.04
N PRO A 234 0.58 -25.43 8.00
CA PRO A 234 -0.61 -26.24 8.22
C PRO A 234 -0.88 -27.22 7.07
N SER A 235 -1.41 -28.38 7.44
CA SER A 235 -1.93 -29.36 6.49
C SER A 235 -3.32 -28.94 5.98
N PRO A 236 -3.70 -29.32 4.74
CA PRO A 236 -2.96 -30.19 3.83
C PRO A 236 -1.98 -29.48 2.89
N GLU A 237 -2.04 -28.15 2.75
CA GLU A 237 -1.38 -27.45 1.65
C GLU A 237 0.15 -27.54 1.76
N TRP A 238 0.68 -27.58 2.98
CA TRP A 238 2.10 -27.71 3.25
C TRP A 238 2.63 -29.14 3.25
N ASP A 239 1.78 -30.17 3.23
CA ASP A 239 2.23 -31.57 3.28
C ASP A 239 3.04 -31.94 2.04
N THR A 240 2.71 -31.32 0.92
CA THR A 240 3.38 -31.51 -0.38
C THR A 240 4.54 -30.54 -0.62
N VAL A 241 4.79 -29.60 0.30
CA VAL A 241 5.88 -28.63 0.19
C VAL A 241 7.18 -29.25 0.70
N THR A 242 8.25 -29.14 -0.10
CA THR A 242 9.55 -29.74 0.21
C THR A 242 10.10 -29.26 1.56
N PRO A 243 10.80 -30.14 2.31
CA PRO A 243 11.48 -29.75 3.55
C PRO A 243 12.44 -28.58 3.35
N GLU A 244 13.13 -28.52 2.20
CA GLU A 244 14.11 -27.48 1.90
C GLU A 244 13.47 -26.11 1.65
N ALA A 245 12.24 -26.06 1.11
CA ALA A 245 11.47 -24.82 1.04
C ALA A 245 11.14 -24.29 2.43
N LYS A 246 10.63 -25.17 3.31
CA LYS A 246 10.29 -24.85 4.70
C LYS A 246 11.52 -24.41 5.49
N ASP A 247 12.65 -25.09 5.29
CA ASP A 247 13.94 -24.76 5.91
C ASP A 247 14.43 -23.36 5.50
N LEU A 248 14.34 -23.01 4.21
CA LEU A 248 14.68 -21.66 3.75
C LEU A 248 13.76 -20.59 4.38
N ILE A 249 12.46 -20.86 4.46
CA ILE A 249 11.50 -19.97 5.14
C ILE A 249 11.89 -19.80 6.61
N ASN A 250 12.21 -20.87 7.33
CA ASN A 250 12.61 -20.81 8.73
C ASN A 250 13.89 -19.97 8.94
N LYS A 251 14.86 -20.12 8.04
CA LYS A 251 16.10 -19.33 8.06
C LYS A 251 15.86 -17.84 7.79
N MET A 252 14.87 -17.48 6.96
CA MET A 252 14.47 -16.10 6.72
C MET A 252 13.59 -15.51 7.83
N LEU A 253 12.64 -16.29 8.36
CA LEU A 253 11.73 -15.91 9.44
C LEU A 253 12.33 -16.17 10.84
N THR A 254 13.65 -16.15 10.94
CA THR A 254 14.37 -16.21 12.21
C THR A 254 14.23 -14.88 12.95
N ILE A 255 13.72 -14.93 14.19
CA ILE A 255 13.40 -13.74 14.99
C ILE A 255 14.65 -12.90 15.30
N ASN A 256 15.76 -13.54 15.66
CA ASN A 256 17.00 -12.84 15.96
C ASN A 256 17.69 -12.44 14.64
N PRO A 257 17.80 -11.13 14.31
CA PRO A 257 18.37 -10.68 13.05
C PRO A 257 19.83 -11.09 12.85
N ALA A 258 20.61 -11.29 13.93
CA ALA A 258 22.00 -11.73 13.84
C ALA A 258 22.14 -13.22 13.47
N LYS A 259 21.07 -14.01 13.62
CA LYS A 259 21.01 -15.42 13.21
C LYS A 259 20.24 -15.64 11.91
N ARG A 260 19.58 -14.59 11.41
CA ARG A 260 18.77 -14.63 10.20
C ARG A 260 19.68 -14.75 8.98
N ILE A 261 19.32 -15.61 8.04
CA ILE A 261 20.09 -15.83 6.82
C ILE A 261 20.25 -14.53 6.02
N THR A 262 21.43 -14.31 5.47
CA THR A 262 21.72 -13.18 4.57
C THR A 262 21.26 -13.48 3.14
N ALA A 263 21.13 -12.44 2.29
CA ALA A 263 20.77 -12.63 0.89
C ALA A 263 21.81 -13.51 0.15
N ALA A 264 23.10 -13.31 0.42
CA ALA A 264 24.19 -14.09 -0.17
C ALA A 264 24.16 -15.56 0.24
N GLU A 265 23.81 -15.88 1.49
CA GLU A 265 23.65 -17.26 1.96
C GLU A 265 22.37 -17.90 1.41
N ALA A 266 21.27 -17.15 1.34
CA ALA A 266 20.01 -17.63 0.79
C ALA A 266 20.13 -18.03 -0.70
N LEU A 267 20.89 -17.28 -1.50
CA LEU A 267 21.19 -17.62 -2.89
C LEU A 267 21.97 -18.93 -3.05
N LYS A 268 22.71 -19.34 -2.02
CA LYS A 268 23.46 -20.61 -1.99
C LYS A 268 22.65 -21.77 -1.40
N HIS A 269 21.43 -21.51 -0.93
CA HIS A 269 20.58 -22.54 -0.35
C HIS A 269 20.22 -23.62 -1.39
N PRO A 270 20.20 -24.92 -1.05
CA PRO A 270 19.93 -25.99 -2.02
C PRO A 270 18.60 -25.82 -2.78
N TRP A 271 17.55 -25.37 -2.09
CA TRP A 271 16.24 -25.09 -2.71
C TRP A 271 16.29 -24.01 -3.82
N ILE A 272 17.33 -23.17 -3.82
CA ILE A 272 17.58 -22.14 -4.84
C ILE A 272 18.61 -22.64 -5.86
N CYS A 273 19.82 -22.96 -5.43
CA CYS A 273 20.95 -23.23 -6.32
C CYS A 273 20.93 -24.64 -6.95
N GLN A 274 20.17 -25.57 -6.36
CA GLN A 274 19.97 -26.94 -6.87
C GLN A 274 18.49 -27.18 -7.21
N ARG A 275 17.79 -26.13 -7.67
CA ARG A 275 16.36 -26.14 -7.99
C ARG A 275 15.92 -27.35 -8.80
N SER A 276 16.69 -27.75 -9.82
CA SER A 276 16.35 -28.85 -10.72
C SER A 276 16.22 -30.22 -10.03
N THR A 277 16.85 -30.40 -8.87
CA THR A 277 16.83 -31.66 -8.11
C THR A 277 16.09 -31.56 -6.79
N VAL A 278 15.99 -30.34 -6.22
CA VAL A 278 15.43 -30.13 -4.87
C VAL A 278 14.01 -29.57 -4.89
N ALA A 279 13.69 -28.64 -5.80
CA ALA A 279 12.37 -28.01 -5.82
C ALA A 279 11.35 -28.88 -6.56
N SER A 280 10.16 -29.03 -5.98
CA SER A 280 9.08 -29.81 -6.59
C SER A 280 8.57 -29.22 -7.91
N MET A 281 8.43 -30.06 -8.93
CA MET A 281 7.76 -29.74 -10.21
C MET A 281 6.29 -30.19 -10.20
N MET A 282 5.65 -30.30 -9.04
CA MET A 282 4.21 -30.55 -8.98
C MET A 282 3.46 -29.24 -9.21
N HIS A 283 2.44 -29.27 -10.08
CA HIS A 283 1.52 -28.12 -10.22
C HIS A 283 0.73 -27.91 -8.94
N ARG A 284 0.63 -26.66 -8.47
CA ARG A 284 -0.02 -26.29 -7.20
C ARG A 284 -1.26 -25.44 -7.45
N GLN A 285 -2.33 -26.09 -7.92
CA GLN A 285 -3.59 -25.40 -8.27
C GLN A 285 -4.22 -24.66 -7.07
N GLU A 286 -4.22 -25.27 -5.89
CA GLU A 286 -4.76 -24.65 -4.66
C GLU A 286 -4.02 -23.36 -4.28
N THR A 287 -2.69 -23.34 -4.45
CA THR A 287 -1.87 -22.14 -4.26
C THR A 287 -2.33 -21.00 -5.17
N VAL A 288 -2.57 -21.30 -6.46
CA VAL A 288 -3.04 -20.32 -7.45
C VAL A 288 -4.39 -19.73 -7.06
N GLU A 289 -5.32 -20.56 -6.58
CA GLU A 289 -6.65 -20.11 -6.13
C GLU A 289 -6.59 -19.25 -4.87
N CYS A 290 -5.78 -19.66 -3.88
CA CYS A 290 -5.54 -18.86 -2.68
C CYS A 290 -4.91 -17.51 -3.02
N LEU A 291 -3.95 -17.50 -3.95
CA LEU A 291 -3.28 -16.28 -4.39
C LEU A 291 -4.24 -15.33 -5.12
N LYS A 292 -5.17 -15.85 -5.91
CA LYS A 292 -6.23 -15.05 -6.55
C LYS A 292 -7.08 -14.32 -5.51
N LYS A 293 -7.48 -15.02 -4.43
CA LYS A 293 -8.24 -14.42 -3.31
C LYS A 293 -7.39 -13.38 -2.56
N PHE A 294 -6.12 -13.67 -2.32
CA PHE A 294 -5.17 -12.76 -1.67
C PHE A 294 -5.02 -11.46 -2.46
N ASN A 295 -4.78 -11.55 -3.77
CA ASN A 295 -4.64 -10.41 -4.67
C ASN A 295 -5.91 -9.54 -4.71
N ALA A 296 -7.08 -10.16 -4.82
CA ALA A 296 -8.35 -9.44 -4.79
C ALA A 296 -8.55 -8.67 -3.48
N ARG A 297 -8.31 -9.32 -2.32
CA ARG A 297 -8.39 -8.68 -1.00
C ARG A 297 -7.38 -7.53 -0.85
N ARG A 298 -6.15 -7.72 -1.35
CA ARG A 298 -5.09 -6.71 -1.30
C ARG A 298 -5.43 -5.50 -2.17
N LYS A 299 -5.88 -5.68 -3.41
CA LYS A 299 -6.28 -4.55 -4.29
C LYS A 299 -7.49 -3.78 -3.75
N LEU A 300 -8.45 -4.47 -3.14
CA LEU A 300 -9.55 -3.81 -2.42
C LEU A 300 -9.04 -2.99 -1.22
N LYS A 301 -7.95 -3.42 -0.56
CA LYS A 301 -7.29 -2.62 0.50
C LYS A 301 -6.33 -1.53 -0.03
N VAL A 302 -5.74 -1.71 -1.22
CA VAL A 302 -4.72 -0.81 -1.82
C VAL A 302 -5.32 0.32 -2.64
N ARG A 303 -6.50 0.15 -3.27
CA ARG A 303 -7.28 1.25 -3.88
C ARG A 303 -7.68 2.36 -2.87
N ASN A 304 -7.18 2.24 -1.64
CA ASN A 304 -7.69 2.74 -0.40
C ASN A 304 -6.54 3.13 0.58
N ARG A 305 -5.31 3.44 0.09
CA ARG A 305 -4.15 3.93 0.90
C ARG A 305 -3.54 5.20 0.27
N GLU A 306 -3.07 6.22 1.00
CA GLU A 306 -3.20 6.59 2.42
C GLU A 306 -4.45 7.45 2.60
N PRO A 307 -5.45 7.04 3.41
CA PRO A 307 -6.48 7.99 3.75
C PRO A 307 -5.82 9.11 4.57
N GLN A 308 -6.05 10.38 4.19
CA GLN A 308 -5.92 11.49 5.14
C GLN A 308 -6.85 11.30 6.36
N THR A 309 -7.65 10.24 6.36
CA THR A 309 -8.69 9.88 7.30
C THR A 309 -8.24 8.68 8.15
N THR A 310 -7.89 8.90 9.42
CA THR A 310 -7.60 7.81 10.38
C THR A 310 -8.89 7.35 11.05
N VAL A 311 -9.21 6.05 11.05
CA VAL A 311 -10.37 5.52 11.81
C VAL A 311 -9.91 4.96 13.15
N ILE A 312 -10.53 5.38 14.26
CA ILE A 312 -10.23 4.90 15.62
C ILE A 312 -11.48 4.28 16.22
N HIS A 313 -11.38 3.03 16.67
CA HIS A 313 -12.41 2.34 17.45
C HIS A 313 -11.95 2.26 18.92
N ASN A 314 -12.71 2.85 19.85
CA ASN A 314 -12.55 2.55 21.27
C ASN A 314 -13.34 1.27 21.62
N PRO A 315 -12.73 0.27 22.28
CA PRO A 315 -13.45 -0.92 22.72
C PRO A 315 -14.36 -0.56 23.91
N THR A 316 -15.67 -0.49 23.67
CA THR A 316 -16.69 -0.67 24.71
C THR A 316 -17.11 -2.13 24.72
N ASP A 317 -16.46 -2.91 25.59
CA ASP A 317 -17.03 -4.00 26.39
C ASP A 317 -15.97 -5.03 26.74
N GLY A 318 -15.64 -5.09 28.03
CA GLY A 318 -14.90 -6.19 28.60
C GLY A 318 -15.81 -7.42 28.68
N ASN A 319 -15.51 -8.45 27.90
CA ASN A 319 -15.86 -9.81 28.26
C ASN A 319 -14.80 -10.79 27.73
N LYS A 320 -14.21 -11.52 28.67
CA LYS A 320 -13.27 -12.63 28.44
C LYS A 320 -14.04 -13.79 27.82
N VAL A 321 -13.57 -14.31 26.69
CA VAL A 321 -13.84 -15.70 26.30
C VAL A 321 -12.53 -16.32 25.81
N LEU A 322 -11.94 -17.15 26.67
CA LEU A 322 -11.00 -18.19 26.28
C LEU A 322 -11.79 -19.28 25.55
N ILE A 323 -11.42 -19.65 24.32
CA ILE A 323 -11.58 -21.01 23.82
C ILE A 323 -10.39 -21.36 22.90
N PHE A 324 -9.82 -22.52 23.18
CA PHE A 324 -8.71 -23.20 22.50
C PHE A 324 -9.11 -23.69 21.10
N CYS A 325 -8.09 -23.94 20.28
CA CYS A 325 -8.10 -24.42 18.91
C CYS A 325 -9.08 -25.57 18.58
N ALA A 326 -9.79 -25.49 17.44
CA ALA A 326 -10.13 -26.64 16.60
C ALA A 326 -10.43 -26.18 15.17
N VAL A 327 -9.46 -26.41 14.30
CA VAL A 327 -9.52 -26.41 12.84
C VAL A 327 -10.62 -27.38 12.39
N LEU A 328 -11.79 -26.89 11.94
CA LEU A 328 -12.65 -27.52 10.90
C LEU A 328 -14.02 -26.85 10.65
N HIS A 329 -14.42 -25.79 11.37
CA HIS A 329 -15.76 -25.19 11.23
C HIS A 329 -15.78 -23.78 10.59
N PHE A 330 -14.83 -23.46 9.70
CA PHE A 330 -14.74 -22.11 9.09
C PHE A 330 -15.32 -22.00 7.67
N PHE A 331 -15.93 -23.07 7.16
CA PHE A 331 -16.72 -23.00 5.93
C PHE A 331 -18.20 -22.93 6.31
N PHE A 332 -18.84 -21.83 5.92
CA PHE A 332 -20.27 -21.51 6.05
C PHE A 332 -20.74 -20.96 7.42
N PHE A 333 -21.24 -19.71 7.38
CA PHE A 333 -22.04 -19.00 8.40
C PHE A 333 -21.35 -18.41 9.66
N SER A 334 -20.62 -17.28 9.51
CA SER A 334 -20.64 -16.15 10.50
C SER A 334 -19.91 -14.84 10.06
N LEU A 335 -19.69 -14.58 8.76
CA LEU A 335 -18.89 -13.41 8.28
C LEU A 335 -19.66 -12.32 7.53
N CYS A 336 -20.98 -12.45 7.33
CA CYS A 336 -21.74 -11.53 6.49
C CYS A 336 -21.93 -10.13 7.12
N GLY A 337 -22.11 -10.06 8.45
CA GLY A 337 -22.32 -8.79 9.15
C GLY A 337 -21.07 -7.91 9.22
N SER A 338 -19.92 -8.51 9.60
CA SER A 338 -18.65 -7.78 9.74
C SER A 338 -18.15 -7.25 8.39
N ALA A 339 -18.20 -8.07 7.33
CA ALA A 339 -17.76 -7.67 5.99
C ALA A 339 -18.60 -6.51 5.41
N ARG A 340 -19.93 -6.55 5.58
CA ARG A 340 -20.81 -5.46 5.12
C ARG A 340 -20.62 -4.18 5.91
N LYS A 341 -20.42 -4.25 7.23
CA LYS A 341 -20.08 -3.06 8.03
C LYS A 341 -18.79 -2.41 7.53
N GLN A 342 -17.77 -3.23 7.21
CA GLN A 342 -16.52 -2.73 6.68
C GLN A 342 -16.68 -2.09 5.30
N GLU A 343 -17.57 -2.62 4.45
CA GLU A 343 -17.90 -2.02 3.16
C GLU A 343 -18.50 -0.60 3.32
N ILE A 344 -19.39 -0.41 4.30
CA ILE A 344 -19.98 0.90 4.61
C ILE A 344 -18.94 1.90 5.14
N ILE A 345 -18.05 1.45 6.04
CA ILE A 345 -16.92 2.28 6.50
C ILE A 345 -16.07 2.68 5.30
N LYS A 346 -15.80 1.74 4.39
CA LYS A 346 -14.94 1.97 3.23
C LYS A 346 -15.53 2.98 2.23
N VAL A 347 -16.82 2.87 1.90
CA VAL A 347 -17.46 3.85 1.02
C VAL A 347 -17.57 5.24 1.69
N THR A 348 -17.69 5.27 3.03
CA THR A 348 -17.64 6.52 3.79
C THR A 348 -16.26 7.17 3.74
N GLU A 349 -15.18 6.40 3.90
CA GLU A 349 -13.81 6.91 3.74
C GLU A 349 -13.58 7.51 2.34
N LEU A 350 -14.05 6.84 1.28
CA LEU A 350 -13.95 7.32 -0.10
C LEU A 350 -14.69 8.65 -0.31
N LEU A 351 -15.88 8.78 0.30
CA LEU A 351 -16.65 10.03 0.27
C LEU A 351 -15.87 11.17 0.95
N ILE A 352 -15.32 10.93 2.14
CA ILE A 352 -14.55 11.92 2.88
C ILE A 352 -13.26 12.30 2.13
N GLU A 353 -12.62 11.35 1.46
CA GLU A 353 -11.45 11.61 0.62
C GLU A 353 -11.80 12.49 -0.59
N ALA A 354 -12.91 12.24 -1.27
CA ALA A 354 -13.39 13.10 -2.37
C ALA A 354 -13.62 14.54 -1.89
N ILE A 355 -14.20 14.72 -0.69
CA ILE A 355 -14.39 16.03 -0.07
C ILE A 355 -13.04 16.70 0.23
N ASN A 356 -12.11 16.00 0.89
CA ASN A 356 -10.81 16.56 1.27
C ASN A 356 -9.95 16.96 0.06
N ASN A 357 -10.08 16.22 -1.05
CA ASN A 357 -9.35 16.50 -2.29
C ASN A 357 -10.03 17.56 -3.17
N GLY A 358 -11.24 18.02 -2.82
CA GLY A 358 -12.02 18.90 -3.68
C GLY A 358 -12.45 18.25 -5.00
N ASP A 359 -12.59 16.92 -5.03
CA ASP A 359 -13.00 16.15 -6.21
C ASP A 359 -14.53 16.05 -6.31
N PHE A 360 -15.14 17.06 -6.93
CA PHE A 360 -16.59 17.12 -7.07
C PHE A 360 -17.14 16.03 -8.01
N GLU A 361 -16.35 15.58 -8.99
CA GLU A 361 -16.75 14.50 -9.90
C GLU A 361 -16.84 13.16 -9.17
N ALA A 362 -15.86 12.85 -8.31
CA ALA A 362 -15.92 11.67 -7.45
C ALA A 362 -17.07 11.78 -6.43
N TYR A 363 -17.28 12.96 -5.82
CA TYR A 363 -18.36 13.20 -4.87
C TYR A 363 -19.74 12.90 -5.49
N THR A 364 -20.03 13.44 -6.68
CA THR A 364 -21.30 13.23 -7.39
C THR A 364 -21.53 11.79 -7.85
N LYS A 365 -20.46 11.00 -8.06
CA LYS A 365 -20.60 9.56 -8.34
C LYS A 365 -20.99 8.73 -7.10
N ILE A 366 -20.65 9.21 -5.91
CA ILE A 366 -20.92 8.53 -4.63
C ILE A 366 -22.27 8.98 -4.05
N CYS A 367 -22.69 10.22 -4.28
CA CYS A 367 -23.96 10.75 -3.81
C CYS A 367 -25.11 10.44 -4.78
N ASP A 368 -26.30 10.24 -4.23
CA ASP A 368 -27.53 10.17 -5.01
C ASP A 368 -27.85 11.57 -5.60
N PRO A 369 -28.37 11.67 -6.84
CA PRO A 369 -28.78 12.95 -7.42
C PRO A 369 -29.82 13.71 -6.57
N GLY A 370 -30.68 12.99 -5.83
CA GLY A 370 -31.64 13.50 -4.86
C GLY A 370 -31.15 13.44 -3.41
N LEU A 371 -29.83 13.50 -3.18
CA LEU A 371 -29.24 13.54 -1.83
C LEU A 371 -29.93 14.62 -0.98
N THR A 372 -30.45 14.23 0.18
CA THR A 372 -30.93 15.20 1.17
C THR A 372 -29.87 15.48 2.23
N SER A 373 -29.76 16.73 2.67
CA SER A 373 -28.71 17.15 3.60
C SER A 373 -29.23 18.11 4.67
N PHE A 374 -28.78 17.87 5.90
CA PHE A 374 -28.96 18.75 7.05
C PHE A 374 -27.58 19.12 7.58
N GLU A 375 -27.18 20.38 7.44
CA GLU A 375 -25.84 20.82 7.83
C GLU A 375 -25.85 22.27 8.35
N PRO A 376 -24.84 22.71 9.14
CA PRO A 376 -24.81 24.05 9.73
C PRO A 376 -24.99 25.18 8.71
N GLU A 377 -24.46 25.00 7.50
CA GLU A 377 -24.52 25.96 6.41
C GLU A 377 -25.90 26.08 5.77
N ALA A 378 -26.75 25.06 5.94
CA ALA A 378 -28.15 25.13 5.52
C ALA A 378 -29.01 25.97 6.48
N LEU A 379 -28.44 26.48 7.58
CA LEU A 379 -29.09 27.35 8.56
C LEU A 379 -30.43 26.79 9.08
N GLY A 380 -30.44 25.48 9.35
CA GLY A 380 -31.62 24.76 9.84
C GLY A 380 -32.61 24.31 8.76
N ASN A 381 -32.30 24.50 7.48
CA ASN A 381 -33.12 24.01 6.37
C ASN A 381 -32.64 22.63 5.87
N LEU A 382 -33.56 21.86 5.31
CA LEU A 382 -33.23 20.66 4.55
C LEU A 382 -32.88 21.06 3.11
N VAL A 383 -31.73 20.60 2.63
CA VAL A 383 -31.24 20.88 1.27
C VAL A 383 -31.29 19.61 0.43
N GLU A 384 -31.70 19.73 -0.84
CA GLU A 384 -31.79 18.61 -1.79
C GLU A 384 -30.77 18.76 -2.94
N GLY A 385 -30.22 17.63 -3.34
CA GLY A 385 -29.26 17.50 -4.43
C GLY A 385 -27.83 17.83 -4.03
N THR A 386 -26.95 17.84 -5.04
CA THR A 386 -25.52 18.10 -4.86
C THR A 386 -25.10 19.53 -5.23
N GLU A 387 -26.02 20.33 -5.79
CA GLU A 387 -25.70 21.69 -6.25
C GLU A 387 -25.32 22.64 -5.12
N PHE A 388 -25.99 22.55 -3.96
CA PHE A 388 -25.62 23.34 -2.79
C PHE A 388 -24.16 23.08 -2.38
N HIS A 389 -23.73 21.82 -2.43
CA HIS A 389 -22.37 21.42 -2.07
C HIS A 389 -21.32 21.91 -3.08
N ARG A 390 -21.67 22.05 -4.37
CA ARG A 390 -20.77 22.50 -5.45
C ARG A 390 -20.04 23.80 -5.08
N PHE A 391 -20.75 24.72 -4.40
CA PHE A 391 -20.16 25.98 -3.95
C PHE A 391 -18.92 25.77 -3.06
N TYR A 392 -18.91 24.79 -2.15
CA TYR A 392 -17.77 24.50 -1.27
C TYR A 392 -16.58 23.91 -2.03
N PHE A 393 -16.85 23.05 -3.01
CA PHE A 393 -15.82 22.46 -3.87
C PHE A 393 -15.16 23.53 -4.75
N GLU A 394 -15.93 24.47 -5.27
CA GLU A 394 -15.41 25.53 -6.15
C GLU A 394 -14.69 26.66 -5.38
N ASN A 395 -15.17 27.01 -4.17
CA ASN A 395 -14.75 28.24 -3.49
C ASN A 395 -13.94 28.05 -2.20
N SER A 396 -14.12 26.93 -1.48
CA SER A 396 -13.61 26.79 -0.11
C SER A 396 -12.56 25.69 0.04
N LEU A 397 -12.79 24.52 -0.57
CA LEU A 397 -11.90 23.36 -0.48
C LEU A 397 -10.78 23.40 -1.52
N SER A 398 -11.01 24.01 -2.68
CA SER A 398 -10.05 24.10 -3.79
C SER A 398 -8.89 25.08 -3.58
N LYS A 399 -9.00 26.03 -2.62
CA LYS A 399 -8.04 27.14 -2.47
C LYS A 399 -7.10 27.03 -1.26
N GLY A 400 -7.36 26.12 -0.32
CA GLY A 400 -6.52 25.91 0.87
C GLY A 400 -5.30 25.03 0.56
N HIS A 401 -4.13 25.63 0.34
CA HIS A 401 -2.88 24.92 -0.02
C HIS A 401 -2.18 24.21 1.16
N LYS A 402 -2.87 23.99 2.29
CA LYS A 402 -2.27 23.43 3.51
C LYS A 402 -2.84 22.02 3.79
N PRO A 403 -2.01 21.07 4.29
CA PRO A 403 -2.46 19.71 4.54
C PRO A 403 -3.58 19.68 5.59
N ILE A 404 -4.65 18.93 5.26
CA ILE A 404 -5.77 18.63 6.15
C ILE A 404 -5.65 17.16 6.56
N HIS A 405 -5.70 16.89 7.86
CA HIS A 405 -5.74 15.53 8.39
C HIS A 405 -7.10 15.29 9.06
N THR A 406 -7.80 14.25 8.65
CA THR A 406 -9.12 13.86 9.14
C THR A 406 -9.00 12.61 10.03
N ILE A 407 -9.84 12.50 11.05
CA ILE A 407 -9.93 11.30 11.90
C ILE A 407 -11.42 10.98 12.08
N LEU A 408 -11.86 9.74 11.82
CA LEU A 408 -13.19 9.27 12.16
C LEU A 408 -13.11 8.48 13.47
N LEU A 409 -13.70 9.02 14.52
CA LEU A 409 -13.77 8.38 15.82
C LEU A 409 -15.08 7.60 15.95
N ASN A 410 -14.95 6.36 16.43
CA ASN A 410 -16.03 5.45 16.81
C ASN A 410 -17.15 5.36 15.77
N PRO A 411 -16.84 5.02 14.50
CA PRO A 411 -17.88 4.83 13.51
C PRO A 411 -18.80 3.67 13.91
N HIS A 412 -20.09 3.96 13.99
CA HIS A 412 -21.12 3.00 14.33
C HIS A 412 -22.01 2.72 13.12
N VAL A 413 -21.90 1.51 12.58
CA VAL A 413 -22.67 1.08 11.40
C VAL A 413 -23.88 0.24 11.81
N HIS A 414 -25.06 0.69 11.38
CA HIS A 414 -26.32 -0.02 11.42
C HIS A 414 -26.69 -0.51 10.02
N LEU A 415 -26.72 -1.83 9.81
CA LEU A 415 -27.21 -2.42 8.56
C LEU A 415 -28.73 -2.54 8.63
N ILE A 416 -29.43 -2.10 7.58
CA ILE A 416 -30.89 -2.11 7.47
C ILE A 416 -31.24 -2.95 6.24
N GLY A 417 -31.52 -4.24 6.45
CA GLY A 417 -31.74 -5.17 5.34
C GLY A 417 -30.47 -5.46 4.55
N GLU A 418 -30.62 -5.71 3.24
CA GLU A 418 -29.51 -6.04 2.34
C GLU A 418 -28.94 -4.80 1.65
N ASP A 419 -29.80 -3.87 1.27
CA ASP A 419 -29.47 -2.73 0.40
C ASP A 419 -29.47 -1.37 1.12
N ALA A 420 -29.63 -1.31 2.44
CA ALA A 420 -29.54 -0.05 3.18
C ALA A 420 -28.61 -0.15 4.39
N ALA A 421 -27.96 0.96 4.71
CA ALA A 421 -27.15 1.09 5.91
C ALA A 421 -27.10 2.54 6.39
N CYS A 422 -26.89 2.72 7.69
CA CYS A 422 -26.63 4.01 8.30
C CYS A 422 -25.30 3.94 9.06
N ILE A 423 -24.49 4.98 8.96
CA ILE A 423 -23.26 5.12 9.72
C ILE A 423 -23.25 6.47 10.42
N ALA A 424 -22.95 6.45 11.72
CA ALA A 424 -22.75 7.65 12.53
C ALA A 424 -21.32 7.65 13.08
N TYR A 425 -20.66 8.80 13.06
CA TYR A 425 -19.27 8.96 13.52
C TYR A 425 -18.98 10.38 13.96
N ILE A 426 -17.91 10.55 14.74
CA ILE A 426 -17.36 11.86 15.04
C ILE A 426 -16.17 12.08 14.10
N ARG A 427 -16.18 13.17 13.33
CA ARG A 427 -15.09 13.56 12.47
C ARG A 427 -14.27 14.65 13.15
N LEU A 428 -12.98 14.40 13.36
CA LEU A 428 -12.00 15.43 13.71
C LEU A 428 -11.26 15.87 12.45
N THR A 429 -11.14 17.17 12.25
CA THR A 429 -10.43 17.77 11.13
C THR A 429 -9.34 18.67 11.67
N GLN A 430 -8.08 18.30 11.44
CA GLN A 430 -6.89 19.05 11.82
C GLN A 430 -6.37 19.79 10.60
N TYR A 431 -6.16 21.10 10.72
CA TYR A 431 -5.72 21.96 9.63
C TYR A 431 -4.86 23.11 10.15
N MET A 432 -4.19 23.83 9.26
CA MET A 432 -3.44 25.03 9.58
C MET A 432 -4.28 26.26 9.21
N ASP A 433 -4.54 27.15 10.16
CA ASP A 433 -5.30 28.38 9.90
C ASP A 433 -4.51 29.41 9.07
N VAL A 434 -5.13 30.56 8.77
CA VAL A 434 -4.49 31.65 8.01
C VAL A 434 -3.23 32.19 8.70
N SER A 435 -3.15 32.09 10.02
CA SER A 435 -1.99 32.50 10.84
C SER A 435 -0.91 31.42 10.95
N ASN A 436 -1.05 30.31 10.22
CA ASN A 436 -0.15 29.17 10.29
C ASN A 436 -0.11 28.50 11.67
N MET A 437 -1.23 28.57 12.41
CA MET A 437 -1.40 27.85 13.66
C MET A 437 -2.22 26.56 13.44
N PRO A 438 -1.83 25.43 14.06
CA PRO A 438 -2.61 24.21 13.98
C PRO A 438 -3.94 24.37 14.73
N ARG A 439 -5.03 23.98 14.09
CA ARG A 439 -6.39 23.96 14.63
C ARG A 439 -7.00 22.58 14.47
N THR A 440 -7.93 22.26 15.36
CA THR A 440 -8.75 21.05 15.30
C THR A 440 -10.21 21.45 15.36
N MET A 441 -11.01 20.92 14.43
CA MET A 441 -12.47 21.02 14.45
C MET A 441 -13.08 19.63 14.66
N GLN A 442 -14.27 19.62 15.26
CA GLN A 442 -15.08 18.43 15.47
C GLN A 442 -16.43 18.62 14.79
N SER A 443 -16.90 17.57 14.11
CA SER A 443 -18.29 17.46 13.64
C SER A 443 -18.83 16.07 13.95
N GLU A 444 -20.11 15.99 14.31
CA GLU A 444 -20.83 14.72 14.38
C GLU A 444 -21.56 14.52 13.04
N GLU A 445 -21.27 13.41 12.36
CA GLU A 445 -21.83 13.14 11.04
C GLU A 445 -22.61 11.83 11.03
N THR A 446 -23.77 11.85 10.38
CA THR A 446 -24.57 10.67 10.04
C THR A 446 -24.75 10.60 8.54
N ARG A 447 -24.53 9.42 7.96
CA ARG A 447 -24.69 9.14 6.54
C ARG A 447 -25.62 7.95 6.36
N VAL A 448 -26.61 8.09 5.48
CA VAL A 448 -27.49 6.98 5.07
C VAL A 448 -27.09 6.56 3.67
N TRP A 449 -26.86 5.26 3.53
CA TRP A 449 -26.41 4.60 2.32
C TRP A 449 -27.51 3.68 1.78
N HIS A 450 -27.69 3.70 0.47
CA HIS A 450 -28.59 2.79 -0.22
C HIS A 450 -27.87 2.18 -1.43
N ARG A 451 -28.00 0.88 -1.61
CA ARG A 451 -27.38 0.13 -2.72
C ARG A 451 -28.36 0.08 -3.88
N ARG A 452 -27.98 0.66 -5.02
CA ARG A 452 -28.71 0.58 -6.30
C ARG A 452 -27.78 0.06 -7.37
N ASP A 453 -28.24 -0.91 -8.16
CA ASP A 453 -27.45 -1.55 -9.23
C ASP A 453 -26.06 -2.02 -8.77
N GLY A 454 -25.99 -2.57 -7.55
CA GLY A 454 -24.75 -3.06 -6.95
C GLY A 454 -23.79 -1.98 -6.44
N LYS A 455 -24.19 -0.70 -6.41
CA LYS A 455 -23.37 0.43 -5.93
C LYS A 455 -24.02 1.13 -4.75
N TRP A 456 -23.24 1.40 -3.71
CA TRP A 456 -23.68 2.24 -2.59
C TRP A 456 -23.72 3.71 -2.99
N GLN A 457 -24.85 4.35 -2.74
CA GLN A 457 -25.03 5.78 -2.90
C GLN A 457 -25.42 6.41 -1.56
N ASN A 458 -24.83 7.56 -1.24
CA ASN A 458 -25.25 8.34 -0.08
C ASN A 458 -26.55 9.08 -0.43
N ILE A 459 -27.64 8.75 0.27
CA ILE A 459 -28.98 9.29 0.01
C ILE A 459 -29.41 10.37 1.02
N HIS A 460 -28.80 10.34 2.21
CA HIS A 460 -29.04 11.35 3.24
C HIS A 460 -27.76 11.62 4.03
N PHE A 461 -27.57 12.88 4.40
CA PHE A 461 -26.46 13.36 5.20
C PHE A 461 -26.97 14.29 6.29
N HIS A 462 -26.47 14.10 7.51
CA HIS A 462 -26.66 15.04 8.59
C HIS A 462 -25.31 15.34 9.24
N ARG A 463 -24.96 16.62 9.36
CA ARG A 463 -23.84 17.09 10.17
C ARG A 463 -24.29 18.05 11.26
N SER A 464 -23.76 17.84 12.45
CA SER A 464 -23.86 18.72 13.61
C SER A 464 -22.48 19.22 14.04
N GLY A 465 -22.45 20.28 14.84
CA GLY A 465 -21.21 20.88 15.35
C GLY A 465 -20.69 22.00 14.45
N SER A 466 -19.47 21.86 13.95
CA SER A 466 -18.78 22.93 13.21
C SER A 466 -19.08 22.91 11.68
N PRO A 467 -19.06 24.09 11.01
CA PRO A 467 -19.24 24.18 9.56
C PRO A 467 -18.09 23.49 8.79
N THR A 468 -18.31 23.10 7.52
CA THR A 468 -17.31 22.50 6.60
C THR A 468 -16.05 23.34 6.48
N VAL A 469 -16.22 24.66 6.55
CA VAL A 469 -15.16 25.64 6.36
C VAL A 469 -14.97 26.40 7.67
N PRO A 470 -13.75 26.47 8.22
CA PRO A 470 -13.44 27.32 9.36
C PRO A 470 -13.89 28.77 9.09
N THR A 471 -14.59 29.39 10.05
CA THR A 471 -14.77 30.85 10.01
C THR A 471 -13.38 31.51 10.07
N LYS A 472 -13.14 32.42 9.11
CA LYS A 472 -11.84 33.07 8.84
C LYS A 472 -11.13 33.61 10.07
#